data_AF-A0A0K8Q6R7-F1
#
_entry.id   AF-A0A0K8Q6R7-F1
#
_cell.length_a   1.000
_cell.length_b   1.000
_cell.length_c   1.000
_cell.angle_alpha   90.00
_cell.angle_beta   90.00
_cell.angle_gamma   90.00
#
_symmetry.space_group_name_H-M   'P 1'
#
loop_
_entity.id
_entity.type
_entity.pdbx_description
1 polymer ?
#
loop_
_entity_poly.entity_id
_entity_poly.type
_entity_poly.pdbx_seq_one_letter_code
_entity_poly.pdbx_strand_id
1 'polypeptide(L)'
;MIEELSVLHVQGDDVNVLFGLYLDRAPWAYRDSALGEVRLGPLGLTQLLQTRLGLTGPDARHSTRIRQYMARLAEQDTPTAWFHGSFSVDPWSTAIDLLNQRDELVVNGWTGEAPPGSTAKLLALASLEQSQLPLDRAFADYPLELVHELESDATANWPLGLTRLQLQHPRSSFPAIWGRLIGALERRGVNVT
;
A
#
# COMPACT_ATOMS: atom_id res chain seq x y z
N MET A 1 -13.78 17.41 -38.11
CA MET A 1 -12.43 16.87 -38.38
C MET A 1 -11.52 17.58 -37.39
N ILE A 2 -11.48 17.06 -36.16
CA ILE A 2 -10.71 17.61 -35.05
C ILE A 2 -9.51 16.68 -34.94
N GLU A 3 -8.31 17.23 -35.13
CA GLU A 3 -7.05 16.50 -35.04
C GLU A 3 -6.91 15.87 -33.65
N GLU A 4 -6.58 14.58 -33.63
CA GLU A 4 -6.10 13.88 -32.45
C GLU A 4 -4.83 14.58 -31.97
N LEU A 5 -4.92 15.21 -30.80
CA LEU A 5 -3.74 15.62 -30.05
C LEU A 5 -3.00 14.37 -29.61
N SER A 6 -2.05 13.95 -30.45
CA SER A 6 -0.99 13.02 -30.08
C SER A 6 -0.32 13.56 -28.81
N VAL A 7 -0.44 12.82 -27.71
CA VAL A 7 0.29 13.09 -26.49
C VAL A 7 1.76 12.92 -26.84
N LEU A 8 2.47 14.05 -26.96
CA LEU A 8 3.92 14.09 -27.13
C LEU A 8 4.55 13.35 -25.96
N HIS A 9 5.00 12.11 -26.21
CA HIS A 9 5.87 11.38 -25.30
C HIS A 9 7.20 12.14 -25.23
N VAL A 10 7.36 12.96 -24.19
CA VAL A 10 8.63 13.61 -23.89
C VAL A 10 9.60 12.52 -23.46
N GLN A 11 10.50 12.16 -24.38
CA GLN A 11 11.44 11.04 -24.32
C GLN A 11 12.59 11.24 -23.28
N GLY A 12 12.31 11.92 -22.17
CA GLY A 12 13.29 12.36 -21.17
C GLY A 12 12.91 12.18 -19.69
N ASP A 13 11.71 11.69 -19.37
CA ASP A 13 11.20 11.60 -17.98
C ASP A 13 11.09 10.18 -17.41
N ASP A 14 11.46 9.19 -18.23
CA ASP A 14 11.36 7.78 -17.90
C ASP A 14 12.48 7.36 -16.94
N VAL A 15 12.09 6.97 -15.73
CA VAL A 15 13.03 6.59 -14.67
C VAL A 15 13.23 5.06 -14.64
N ASN A 16 14.46 4.63 -14.41
CA ASN A 16 14.81 3.25 -14.10
C ASN A 16 14.94 3.10 -12.58
N VAL A 17 14.16 2.19 -11.99
CA VAL A 17 14.15 1.98 -10.54
C VAL A 17 14.86 0.69 -10.19
N LEU A 18 15.88 0.76 -9.33
CA LEU A 18 16.31 -0.40 -8.54
C LEU A 18 15.49 -0.45 -7.26
N PHE A 19 14.73 -1.52 -7.08
CA PHE A 19 13.84 -1.73 -5.94
C PHE A 19 14.33 -2.84 -5.00
N GLY A 20 14.30 -2.57 -3.71
CA GLY A 20 14.68 -3.52 -2.67
C GLY A 20 14.16 -3.12 -1.30
N LEU A 21 13.79 -4.10 -0.46
CA LEU A 21 13.08 -3.86 0.81
C LEU A 21 13.83 -2.95 1.80
N TYR A 22 15.15 -2.85 1.67
CA TYR A 22 16.01 -2.09 2.59
C TYR A 22 16.60 -0.82 1.96
N LEU A 23 16.19 -0.46 0.74
CA LEU A 23 16.78 0.66 0.01
C LEU A 23 16.31 2.05 0.47
N ASP A 24 15.24 2.15 1.26
CA ASP A 24 14.84 3.42 1.91
C ASP A 24 15.74 3.80 3.09
N ARG A 25 16.63 2.90 3.52
CA ARG A 25 17.63 3.20 4.55
C ARG A 25 18.83 3.90 3.89
N ALA A 26 19.96 3.97 4.59
CA ALA A 26 21.23 4.38 4.00
C ALA A 26 22.09 3.14 3.65
N PRO A 27 21.71 2.30 2.68
CA PRO A 27 22.55 1.19 2.27
C PRO A 27 23.81 1.74 1.59
N TRP A 28 24.97 1.20 1.97
CA TRP A 28 26.21 1.48 1.27
C TRP A 28 26.12 0.92 -0.15
N ALA A 29 26.35 1.76 -1.15
CA ALA A 29 26.32 1.38 -2.56
C ALA A 29 27.72 1.46 -3.16
N TYR A 30 28.20 0.34 -3.70
CA TYR A 30 29.49 0.23 -4.42
C TYR A 30 29.39 0.58 -5.92
N ARG A 31 28.25 1.14 -6.36
CA ARG A 31 27.97 1.44 -7.78
C ARG A 31 27.69 2.93 -7.93
N ASP A 32 28.34 3.55 -8.91
CA ASP A 32 28.11 4.93 -9.31
C ASP A 32 26.65 5.16 -9.71
N SER A 33 26.13 6.36 -9.40
CA SER A 33 24.81 6.79 -9.84
C SER A 33 24.86 7.11 -11.34
N ALA A 34 23.96 6.52 -12.12
CA ALA A 34 23.75 6.87 -13.52
C ALA A 34 22.56 7.84 -13.67
N LEU A 35 22.60 8.66 -14.71
CA LEU A 35 21.52 9.60 -15.00
C LEU A 35 20.24 8.82 -15.38
N GLY A 36 19.12 9.12 -14.73
CA GLY A 36 17.85 8.42 -14.92
C GLY A 36 17.69 7.13 -14.09
N GLU A 37 18.64 6.80 -13.21
CA GLU A 37 18.52 5.68 -12.28
C GLU A 37 18.24 6.16 -10.85
N VAL A 38 17.22 5.58 -10.21
CA VAL A 38 16.90 5.81 -8.79
C VAL A 38 16.86 4.49 -8.03
N ARG A 39 17.20 4.56 -6.74
CA ARG A 39 17.17 3.41 -5.83
C ARG A 39 16.14 3.67 -4.77
N LEU A 40 15.12 2.82 -4.72
CA LEU A 40 13.96 3.05 -3.88
C LEU A 40 13.68 1.79 -3.07
N GLY A 41 13.35 1.99 -1.80
CA GLY A 41 12.69 0.94 -1.05
C GLY A 41 11.18 1.08 -1.12
N PRO A 42 10.47 0.32 -0.28
CA PRO A 42 9.02 0.38 -0.13
C PRO A 42 8.43 1.81 -0.08
N LEU A 43 8.96 2.69 0.78
CA LEU A 43 8.51 4.07 0.91
C LEU A 43 8.78 4.89 -0.36
N GLY A 44 10.01 4.84 -0.89
CA GLY A 44 10.38 5.62 -2.07
C GLY A 44 9.58 5.20 -3.31
N LEU A 45 9.38 3.90 -3.52
CA LEU A 45 8.60 3.41 -4.66
C LEU A 45 7.13 3.80 -4.54
N THR A 46 6.55 3.69 -3.34
CA THR A 46 5.19 4.14 -3.07
C THR A 46 5.03 5.63 -3.35
N GLN A 47 5.91 6.47 -2.83
CA GLN A 47 5.84 7.94 -3.01
C GLN A 47 5.99 8.34 -4.48
N LEU A 48 6.90 7.68 -5.22
CA LEU A 48 7.06 7.87 -6.65
C LEU A 48 5.75 7.58 -7.40
N LEU A 49 5.15 6.41 -7.16
CA LEU A 49 3.93 6.01 -7.83
C LEU A 49 2.74 6.87 -7.43
N GLN A 50 2.60 7.22 -6.14
CA GLN A 50 1.55 8.13 -5.68
C GLN A 50 1.66 9.50 -6.35
N THR A 51 2.88 10.02 -6.51
CA THR A 51 3.10 11.30 -7.21
C THR A 51 2.71 11.19 -8.68
N ARG A 52 3.10 10.11 -9.35
CA ARG A 52 2.78 9.88 -10.78
C ARG A 52 1.29 9.65 -11.02
N LEU A 53 0.58 9.04 -10.09
CA LEU A 53 -0.85 8.75 -10.17
C LEU A 53 -1.74 9.84 -9.53
N GLY A 54 -1.16 10.88 -8.92
CA GLY A 54 -1.93 11.94 -8.24
C GLY A 54 -2.61 11.50 -6.94
N LEU A 55 -2.07 10.47 -6.27
CA LEU A 55 -2.62 9.87 -5.05
C LEU A 55 -2.00 10.45 -3.76
N THR A 56 -1.14 11.46 -3.88
CA THR A 56 -0.53 12.12 -2.73
C THR A 56 -1.59 12.79 -1.86
N GLY A 57 -1.49 12.62 -0.54
CA GLY A 57 -2.36 13.24 0.44
C GLY A 57 -1.61 13.60 1.71
N PRO A 58 -2.26 14.27 2.68
CA PRO A 58 -1.65 14.54 3.97
C PRO A 58 -1.36 13.24 4.72
N ASP A 59 -0.18 13.15 5.33
CA ASP A 59 0.17 12.03 6.21
C ASP A 59 -0.76 11.99 7.43
N ALA A 60 -1.34 10.82 7.66
CA ALA A 60 -2.13 10.57 8.84
C ALA A 60 -1.25 10.53 10.09
N ARG A 61 -1.61 11.31 11.12
CA ARG A 61 -0.96 11.15 12.43
C ARG A 61 -1.35 9.80 13.02
N HIS A 62 -0.37 9.06 13.54
CA HIS A 62 -0.62 7.74 14.14
C HIS A 62 -1.71 7.79 15.24
N SER A 63 -1.69 8.82 16.09
CA SER A 63 -2.73 9.01 17.12
C SER A 63 -4.13 9.28 16.56
N THR A 64 -4.24 9.91 15.37
CA THR A 64 -5.53 10.08 14.68
C THR A 64 -6.07 8.72 14.24
N ARG A 65 -5.23 7.87 13.63
CA ARG A 65 -5.62 6.51 13.22
C ARG A 65 -6.04 5.65 14.40
N ILE A 66 -5.33 5.71 15.53
CA ILE A 66 -5.73 4.99 16.75
C ILE A 66 -7.13 5.43 17.19
N ARG A 67 -7.40 6.74 17.24
CA ARG A 67 -8.72 7.26 17.63
C ARG A 67 -9.82 6.86 16.63
N GLN A 68 -9.53 6.87 15.34
CA GLN A 68 -10.44 6.41 14.29
C GLN A 68 -10.75 4.92 14.43
N TYR A 69 -9.73 4.10 14.66
CA TYR A 69 -9.89 2.66 14.84
C TYR A 69 -10.64 2.35 16.14
N MET A 70 -10.38 3.10 17.22
CA MET A 70 -11.15 3.04 18.46
C MET A 70 -12.63 3.38 18.25
N ALA A 71 -12.95 4.32 17.36
CA ALA A 71 -14.33 4.64 17.00
C ALA A 71 -15.01 3.49 16.23
N ARG A 72 -14.29 2.80 15.34
CA ARG A 72 -14.77 1.57 14.67
C ARG A 72 -15.04 0.45 15.66
N LEU A 73 -14.15 0.27 16.65
CA LEU A 73 -14.36 -0.69 17.74
C LEU A 73 -15.61 -0.35 18.55
N ALA A 74 -15.79 0.92 18.92
CA ALA A 74 -16.96 1.37 19.67
C ALA A 74 -18.28 1.18 18.89
N GLU A 75 -18.27 1.39 17.57
CA GLU A 75 -19.44 1.16 16.70
C GLU A 75 -19.90 -0.30 16.72
N GLN A 76 -18.95 -1.24 16.83
CA GLN A 76 -19.21 -2.68 16.73
C GLN A 76 -19.14 -3.40 18.08
N ASP A 77 -18.94 -2.66 19.18
CA ASP A 77 -18.80 -3.23 20.51
C ASP A 77 -20.15 -3.78 21.00
N THR A 78 -20.16 -5.08 21.26
CA THR A 78 -21.30 -5.82 21.81
C THR A 78 -20.77 -6.83 22.82
N PRO A 79 -21.58 -7.31 23.78
CA PRO A 79 -21.12 -8.33 24.73
C PRO A 79 -20.58 -9.62 24.10
N THR A 80 -20.88 -9.87 22.82
CA THR A 80 -20.40 -11.02 22.04
C THR A 80 -19.23 -10.69 21.12
N ALA A 81 -18.82 -9.42 21.00
CA ALA A 81 -17.68 -9.04 20.18
C ALA A 81 -16.39 -9.64 20.76
N TRP A 82 -15.54 -10.21 19.91
CA TRP A 82 -14.31 -10.88 20.33
C TRP A 82 -13.39 -9.97 21.16
N PHE A 83 -13.36 -8.66 20.86
CA PHE A 83 -12.54 -7.67 21.54
C PHE A 83 -13.20 -7.02 22.77
N HIS A 84 -14.48 -7.31 23.05
CA HIS A 84 -15.28 -6.60 24.07
C HIS A 84 -14.61 -6.56 25.45
N GLY A 85 -14.08 -7.69 25.89
CA GLY A 85 -13.42 -7.81 27.20
C GLY A 85 -12.20 -6.90 27.33
N SER A 86 -11.32 -6.89 26.32
CA SER A 86 -10.14 -6.02 26.30
C SER A 86 -10.54 -4.54 26.14
N PHE A 87 -11.50 -4.27 25.25
CA PHE A 87 -11.96 -2.91 24.96
C PHE A 87 -12.61 -2.25 26.17
N SER A 88 -13.35 -3.00 26.98
CA SER A 88 -13.96 -2.51 28.22
C SER A 88 -12.93 -2.13 29.30
N VAL A 89 -11.74 -2.75 29.28
CA VAL A 89 -10.66 -2.48 30.24
C VAL A 89 -9.79 -1.32 29.77
N ASP A 90 -9.37 -1.35 28.50
CA ASP A 90 -8.53 -0.31 27.90
C ASP A 90 -8.86 -0.16 26.40
N PRO A 91 -9.74 0.80 26.04
CA PRO A 91 -10.09 1.07 24.65
C PRO A 91 -8.90 1.48 23.78
N TRP A 92 -7.95 2.23 24.35
CA TRP A 92 -6.85 2.82 23.61
C TRP A 92 -5.80 1.76 23.24
N SER A 93 -5.38 0.96 24.22
CA SER A 93 -4.42 -0.13 23.98
C SER A 93 -5.02 -1.21 23.08
N THR A 94 -6.31 -1.53 23.25
CA THR A 94 -7.02 -2.48 22.36
C THR A 94 -7.04 -1.98 20.92
N ALA A 95 -7.27 -0.68 20.70
CA ALA A 95 -7.24 -0.08 19.37
C ALA A 95 -5.84 -0.13 18.74
N ILE A 96 -4.78 0.14 19.51
CA ILE A 96 -3.39 0.02 19.04
C ILE A 96 -3.10 -1.41 18.59
N ASP A 97 -3.41 -2.39 19.43
CA ASP A 97 -3.07 -3.79 19.15
C ASP A 97 -3.77 -4.31 17.89
N LEU A 98 -5.07 -4.01 17.75
CA LEU A 98 -5.84 -4.46 16.59
C LEU A 98 -5.46 -3.69 15.32
N LEU A 99 -5.21 -2.38 15.40
CA LEU A 99 -4.74 -1.59 14.26
C LEU A 99 -3.38 -2.09 13.75
N ASN A 100 -2.45 -2.42 14.65
CA ASN A 100 -1.14 -2.98 14.27
C ASN A 100 -1.29 -4.34 13.59
N GLN A 101 -2.15 -5.22 14.12
CA GLN A 101 -2.41 -6.53 13.51
C GLN A 101 -3.07 -6.41 12.15
N ARG A 102 -3.99 -5.44 12.01
CA ARG A 102 -4.60 -5.10 10.74
C ARG A 102 -3.54 -4.66 9.72
N ASP A 103 -2.66 -3.72 10.10
CA ASP A 103 -1.61 -3.23 9.22
C ASP A 103 -0.63 -4.36 8.82
N GLU A 104 -0.27 -5.25 9.74
CA GLU A 104 0.55 -6.45 9.44
C GLU A 104 -0.14 -7.39 8.44
N LEU A 105 -1.44 -7.64 8.61
CA LEU A 105 -2.20 -8.46 7.67
C LEU A 105 -2.23 -7.83 6.28
N VAL A 106 -2.50 -6.53 6.18
CA VAL A 106 -2.57 -5.82 4.90
C VAL A 106 -1.21 -5.82 4.19
N VAL A 107 -0.11 -5.60 4.90
CA VAL A 107 1.26 -5.69 4.34
C VAL A 107 1.56 -7.12 3.83
N ASN A 108 0.91 -8.13 4.41
CA ASN A 108 0.99 -9.52 3.96
C ASN A 108 -0.10 -9.91 2.93
N GLY A 109 -0.79 -8.93 2.34
CA GLY A 109 -1.72 -9.14 1.23
C GLY A 109 -3.16 -9.42 1.63
N TRP A 110 -3.53 -9.25 2.90
CA TRP A 110 -4.91 -9.33 3.34
C TRP A 110 -5.76 -8.22 2.72
N THR A 111 -6.96 -8.56 2.27
CA THR A 111 -7.89 -7.67 1.55
C THR A 111 -9.05 -7.17 2.43
N GLY A 112 -9.00 -7.42 3.74
CA GLY A 112 -10.11 -7.09 4.65
C GLY A 112 -11.18 -8.18 4.76
N GLU A 113 -11.02 -9.30 4.03
CA GLU A 113 -11.99 -10.39 4.02
C GLU A 113 -11.56 -11.57 4.91
N ALA A 114 -12.52 -12.23 5.56
CA ALA A 114 -12.28 -13.44 6.34
C ALA A 114 -12.97 -14.64 5.68
N PRO A 115 -12.21 -15.61 5.14
CA PRO A 115 -12.77 -16.83 4.57
C PRO A 115 -13.57 -17.67 5.61
N PRO A 116 -14.52 -18.52 5.17
CA PRO A 116 -15.20 -19.46 6.06
C PRO A 116 -14.22 -20.31 6.87
N GLY A 117 -14.46 -20.44 8.18
CA GLY A 117 -13.56 -21.17 9.10
C GLY A 117 -12.42 -20.32 9.68
N SER A 118 -12.38 -19.02 9.39
CA SER A 118 -11.44 -18.08 10.01
C SER A 118 -11.58 -18.01 11.53
N THR A 119 -10.49 -17.63 12.20
CA THR A 119 -10.50 -17.40 13.66
C THR A 119 -11.43 -16.25 14.03
N ALA A 120 -11.97 -16.27 15.25
CA ALA A 120 -12.82 -15.18 15.77
C ALA A 120 -12.12 -13.80 15.69
N LYS A 121 -10.81 -13.78 15.87
CA LYS A 121 -9.97 -12.58 15.73
C LYS A 121 -9.96 -12.03 14.30
N LEU A 122 -9.74 -12.88 13.30
CA LEU A 122 -9.75 -12.46 11.89
C LEU A 122 -11.15 -12.05 11.44
N LEU A 123 -12.19 -12.74 11.92
CA LEU A 123 -13.58 -12.34 11.69
C LEU A 123 -13.88 -10.95 12.29
N ALA A 124 -13.40 -10.66 13.50
CA ALA A 124 -13.56 -9.36 14.12
C ALA A 124 -12.82 -8.26 13.33
N LEU A 125 -11.58 -8.51 12.91
CA LEU A 125 -10.83 -7.57 12.06
C LEU A 125 -11.53 -7.32 10.73
N ALA A 126 -12.02 -8.37 10.05
CA ALA A 126 -12.77 -8.23 8.81
C ALA A 126 -14.07 -7.42 8.99
N SER A 127 -14.78 -7.63 10.11
CA SER A 127 -15.96 -6.83 10.46
C SER A 127 -15.61 -5.35 10.64
N LEU A 128 -14.49 -5.04 11.29
CA LEU A 128 -14.02 -3.66 11.48
C LEU A 128 -13.64 -2.97 10.17
N GLU A 129 -13.17 -3.71 9.16
CA GLU A 129 -12.90 -3.16 7.82
C GLU A 129 -14.20 -2.80 7.07
N GLN A 130 -15.36 -3.36 7.43
CA GLN A 130 -16.66 -3.00 6.84
C GLN A 130 -17.25 -1.69 7.42
N SER A 131 -16.66 -1.14 8.48
CA SER A 131 -17.11 0.12 9.07
C SER A 131 -17.00 1.28 8.08
N GLN A 132 -18.04 2.12 8.02
CA GLN A 132 -18.04 3.33 7.21
C GLN A 132 -17.37 4.51 7.91
N LEU A 133 -16.99 4.36 9.19
CA LEU A 133 -16.24 5.39 9.91
C LEU A 133 -14.85 5.56 9.29
N PRO A 134 -14.31 6.79 9.23
CA PRO A 134 -13.04 7.05 8.58
C PRO A 134 -11.91 6.30 9.26
N LEU A 135 -10.96 5.83 8.46
CA LEU A 135 -9.63 5.42 8.88
C LEU A 135 -8.65 6.04 7.88
N ASP A 136 -7.84 6.98 8.36
CA ASP A 136 -6.87 7.64 7.52
C ASP A 136 -5.85 6.61 7.02
N ARG A 137 -5.43 6.77 5.77
CA ARG A 137 -4.44 5.92 5.12
C ARG A 137 -3.07 6.09 5.77
N ALA A 138 -2.35 4.99 5.93
CA ALA A 138 -0.95 4.99 6.30
C ALA A 138 -0.12 4.13 5.35
N PHE A 139 1.16 4.00 5.66
CA PHE A 139 2.11 3.23 4.87
C PHE A 139 1.65 1.79 4.56
N ALA A 140 0.95 1.13 5.48
CA ALA A 140 0.41 -0.21 5.26
C ALA A 140 -0.65 -0.26 4.14
N ASP A 141 -1.37 0.85 3.91
CA ASP A 141 -2.48 0.94 2.96
C ASP A 141 -2.02 1.24 1.53
N TYR A 142 -0.93 2.01 1.40
CA TYR A 142 -0.54 2.55 0.10
C TYR A 142 -0.22 1.50 -0.97
N PRO A 143 0.46 0.38 -0.68
CA PRO A 143 0.69 -0.64 -1.71
C PRO A 143 -0.60 -1.25 -2.25
N LEU A 144 -1.62 -1.45 -1.39
CA LEU A 144 -2.92 -1.98 -1.82
C LEU A 144 -3.70 -0.95 -2.64
N GLU A 145 -3.68 0.31 -2.22
CA GLU A 145 -4.25 1.43 -2.98
C GLU A 145 -3.61 1.55 -4.37
N LEU A 146 -2.27 1.48 -4.44
CA LEU A 146 -1.55 1.51 -5.71
C LEU A 146 -1.91 0.33 -6.61
N VAL A 147 -2.06 -0.88 -6.05
CA VAL A 147 -2.53 -2.04 -6.81
C VAL A 147 -3.92 -1.75 -7.39
N HIS A 148 -4.85 -1.26 -6.57
CA HIS A 148 -6.21 -0.95 -7.01
C HIS A 148 -6.22 0.08 -8.15
N GLU A 149 -5.46 1.16 -7.98
CA GLU A 149 -5.40 2.25 -8.96
C GLU A 149 -4.77 1.80 -10.28
N LEU A 150 -3.66 1.04 -10.23
CA LEU A 150 -3.00 0.47 -11.41
C LEU A 150 -3.87 -0.58 -12.13
N GLU A 151 -4.78 -1.24 -11.42
CA GLU A 151 -5.71 -2.22 -11.98
C GLU A 151 -7.00 -1.59 -12.53
N SER A 152 -7.25 -0.31 -12.22
CA SER A 152 -8.46 0.39 -12.63
C SER A 152 -8.43 0.80 -14.11
N ASP A 153 -9.59 0.81 -14.76
CA ASP A 153 -9.74 1.30 -16.13
C ASP A 153 -9.43 2.82 -16.23
N ALA A 154 -9.62 3.56 -15.14
CA ALA A 154 -9.39 5.00 -15.09
C ALA A 154 -7.93 5.37 -15.36
N THR A 155 -6.99 4.54 -14.89
CA THR A 155 -5.55 4.76 -15.11
C THR A 155 -4.99 3.88 -16.24
N ALA A 156 -5.82 3.13 -16.98
CA ALA A 156 -5.39 2.13 -17.96
C ALA A 156 -4.44 2.67 -19.06
N ASN A 157 -4.50 3.95 -19.42
CA ASN A 157 -3.58 4.56 -20.38
C ASN A 157 -2.70 5.65 -19.77
N TRP A 158 -2.70 5.76 -18.43
CA TRP A 158 -1.92 6.79 -17.73
C TRP A 158 -0.42 6.49 -17.81
N PRO A 159 0.42 7.46 -18.25
CA PRO A 159 1.86 7.27 -18.34
C PRO A 159 2.48 7.29 -16.94
N LEU A 160 3.06 6.18 -16.52
CA LEU A 160 3.70 6.08 -15.21
C LEU A 160 5.07 6.80 -15.14
N GLY A 161 5.70 7.05 -16.29
CA GLY A 161 7.08 7.56 -16.35
C GLY A 161 8.09 6.61 -15.70
N LEU A 162 7.78 5.32 -15.71
CA LEU A 162 8.56 4.22 -15.14
C LEU A 162 8.63 3.11 -16.19
N THR A 163 9.82 2.88 -16.74
CA THR A 163 10.00 1.93 -17.86
C THR A 163 10.60 0.62 -17.38
N ARG A 164 11.42 0.68 -16.32
CA ARG A 164 12.11 -0.48 -15.76
C ARG A 164 12.09 -0.48 -14.24
N LEU A 165 11.83 -1.66 -13.68
CA LEU A 165 11.92 -1.96 -12.26
C LEU A 165 12.83 -3.16 -12.05
N GLN A 166 14.08 -2.91 -11.68
CA GLN A 166 15.04 -3.95 -11.32
C GLN A 166 14.85 -4.36 -9.87
N LEU A 167 14.70 -5.66 -9.59
CA LEU A 167 14.57 -6.19 -8.23
C LEU A 167 15.95 -6.53 -7.65
N GLN A 168 16.23 -6.06 -6.44
CA GLN A 168 17.47 -6.40 -5.72
C GLN A 168 17.50 -7.87 -5.28
N HIS A 169 16.34 -8.49 -5.10
CA HIS A 169 16.17 -9.87 -4.64
C HIS A 169 15.18 -10.62 -5.54
N PRO A 170 15.12 -11.96 -5.50
CA PRO A 170 14.11 -12.72 -6.23
C PRO A 170 12.69 -12.28 -5.85
N ARG A 171 11.77 -12.22 -6.80
CA ARG A 171 10.37 -11.82 -6.56
C ARG A 171 9.70 -12.58 -5.40
N SER A 172 10.04 -13.85 -5.22
CA SER A 172 9.50 -14.71 -4.14
C SER A 172 9.94 -14.31 -2.73
N SER A 173 10.97 -13.45 -2.58
CA SER A 173 11.41 -12.97 -1.26
C SER A 173 10.66 -11.72 -0.79
N PHE A 174 9.83 -11.12 -1.64
CA PHE A 174 9.05 -9.93 -1.27
C PHE A 174 7.75 -10.34 -0.57
N PRO A 175 7.23 -9.54 0.38
CA PRO A 175 5.89 -9.73 0.93
C PRO A 175 4.83 -9.76 -0.16
N ALA A 176 3.73 -10.47 0.09
CA ALA A 176 2.72 -10.76 -0.93
C ALA A 176 2.15 -9.50 -1.60
N ILE A 177 1.96 -8.41 -0.85
CA ILE A 177 1.44 -7.15 -1.40
C ILE A 177 2.38 -6.54 -2.45
N TRP A 178 3.70 -6.63 -2.24
CA TRP A 178 4.69 -6.17 -3.20
C TRP A 178 4.72 -7.06 -4.44
N GLY A 179 4.54 -8.37 -4.26
CA GLY A 179 4.38 -9.30 -5.38
C GLY A 179 3.19 -8.94 -6.27
N ARG A 180 2.07 -8.51 -5.67
CA ARG A 180 0.89 -8.00 -6.39
C ARG A 180 1.18 -6.67 -7.09
N LEU A 181 1.79 -5.70 -6.41
CA LEU A 181 2.13 -4.40 -6.99
C LEU A 181 3.09 -4.53 -8.17
N ILE A 182 4.14 -5.35 -8.04
CA ILE A 182 5.07 -5.66 -9.13
C ILE A 182 4.30 -6.26 -10.32
N GLY A 183 3.39 -7.19 -10.07
CA GLY A 183 2.55 -7.80 -11.11
C GLY A 183 1.56 -6.82 -11.76
N ALA A 184 1.09 -5.82 -11.02
CA ALA A 184 0.32 -4.72 -11.60
C ALA A 184 1.20 -3.88 -12.54
N LEU A 185 2.39 -3.47 -12.10
CA LEU A 185 3.33 -2.71 -12.92
C LEU A 185 3.73 -3.44 -14.21
N GLU A 186 4.00 -4.75 -14.17
CA GLU A 186 4.29 -5.55 -15.38
C GLU A 186 3.16 -5.48 -16.41
N ARG A 187 1.90 -5.57 -15.94
CA ARG A 187 0.71 -5.45 -16.81
C ARG A 187 0.56 -4.05 -17.40
N ARG A 188 1.13 -3.03 -16.76
CA ARG A 188 1.22 -1.65 -17.28
C ARG A 188 2.36 -1.45 -18.28
N GLY A 189 3.13 -2.50 -18.60
CA GLY A 189 4.25 -2.44 -19.53
C GLY A 189 5.60 -2.11 -18.88
N VAL A 190 5.69 -2.05 -17.55
CA VAL A 190 6.98 -1.87 -16.87
C VAL A 190 7.82 -3.15 -17.01
N ASN A 191 9.05 -3.01 -17.49
CA ASN A 191 9.98 -4.14 -17.59
C ASN A 191 10.55 -4.48 -16.21
N VAL A 192 10.20 -5.65 -15.67
CA VAL A 192 10.70 -6.13 -14.37
C VAL A 192 11.83 -7.14 -14.59
N THR A 193 12.97 -6.92 -13.92
CA THR A 193 14.18 -7.76 -14.05
C THR A 193 14.81 -8.09 -12.72
#